data_AF-A0A927NCC1-F1
#
_entry.id   AF-A0A927NCC1-F1
#
_cell.length_a   1.000
_cell.length_b   1.000
_cell.length_c   1.000
_cell.angle_alpha   90.00
_cell.angle_beta   90.00
_cell.angle_gamma   90.00
#
_symmetry.space_group_name_H-M   'P 1'
#
loop_
_entity.id
_entity.type
_entity.pdbx_description
1 polymer ?
#
loop_
_entity_poly.entity_id
_entity_poly.type
_entity_poly.pdbx_seq_one_letter_code
_entity_poly.pdbx_strand_id
1 'polypeptide(L)'
;MKIQIDVLERYLGDRYKNWKNEQGLFLKLVEEMGEVAEIINMRAGNKKVDGDVDLQKELGTELADMIHYIVAIAAINDIDLTTIMLEKDRKASLKYNHDINLETFIKENE
;
A
#
# COMPACT_ATOMS: atom_id res chain seq x y z
N MET A 1 -16.82 8.07 4.98
CA MET A 1 -15.54 8.80 4.82
C MET A 1 -14.70 8.03 3.82
N LYS A 2 -14.07 8.68 2.84
CA LYS A 2 -13.18 8.05 1.85
C LYS A 2 -11.75 8.57 2.07
N ILE A 3 -10.74 7.71 1.96
CA ILE A 3 -9.33 8.10 2.00
C ILE A 3 -8.85 8.25 0.56
N GLN A 4 -8.20 9.37 0.25
CA GLN A 4 -7.52 9.58 -1.03
C GLN A 4 -6.02 9.49 -0.82
N ILE A 5 -5.30 8.94 -1.80
CA ILE A 5 -3.84 8.72 -1.68
C ILE A 5 -3.09 10.04 -1.52
N ASP A 6 -3.47 11.10 -2.25
CA ASP A 6 -2.86 12.43 -2.12
C ASP A 6 -3.06 13.04 -0.72
N VAL A 7 -4.24 12.82 -0.11
CA VAL A 7 -4.51 13.24 1.27
C VAL A 7 -3.65 12.44 2.25
N LEU A 8 -3.54 11.14 2.05
CA LEU A 8 -2.71 10.27 2.89
C LEU A 8 -1.22 10.64 2.78
N GLU A 9 -0.73 10.90 1.57
CA GLU A 9 0.64 11.33 1.31
C GLU A 9 0.97 12.65 2.04
N ARG A 10 0.10 13.67 1.93
CA ARG A 10 0.25 14.92 2.69
C ARG A 10 0.26 14.69 4.20
N TYR A 11 -0.68 13.90 4.71
CA TYR A 11 -0.76 13.58 6.14
C TYR A 11 0.51 12.87 6.65
N LEU A 12 1.03 11.91 5.89
CA LEU A 12 2.23 11.16 6.27
C LEU A 12 3.50 12.01 6.12
N GLY A 13 3.56 12.87 5.12
CA GLY A 13 4.63 13.88 4.99
C GLY A 13 4.71 14.76 6.23
N ASP A 14 3.57 15.28 6.71
CA ASP A 14 3.52 16.07 7.96
C ASP A 14 3.88 15.23 9.20
N ARG A 15 3.39 13.99 9.27
CA ARG A 15 3.62 13.06 10.39
C ARG A 15 5.09 12.66 10.53
N TYR A 16 5.80 12.55 9.41
CA TYR A 16 7.19 12.11 9.32
C TYR A 16 8.16 13.23 8.92
N LYS A 17 7.75 14.51 8.92
CA LYS A 17 8.59 15.65 8.52
C LYS A 17 9.95 15.76 9.22
N ASN A 18 10.04 15.26 10.46
CA ASN A 18 11.28 15.25 11.25
C ASN A 18 12.03 13.91 11.17
N TRP A 19 11.44 12.92 10.52
CA TRP A 19 11.97 11.57 10.33
C TRP A 19 12.72 11.53 9.00
N LYS A 20 14.00 11.90 9.01
CA LYS A 20 14.84 11.95 7.80
C LYS A 20 15.41 10.59 7.36
N ASN A 21 14.87 9.49 7.87
CA ASN A 21 15.43 8.16 7.63
C ASN A 21 14.42 7.25 6.92
N GLU A 22 14.48 7.25 5.60
CA GLU A 22 13.74 6.32 4.75
C GLU A 22 14.08 4.85 5.01
N GLN A 23 15.32 4.54 5.44
CA GLN A 23 15.71 3.17 5.75
C GLN A 23 14.91 2.62 6.93
N GLY A 24 14.60 3.47 7.91
CA GLY A 24 13.76 3.07 9.05
C GLY A 24 12.33 2.74 8.64
N LEU A 25 11.74 3.52 7.74
CA LEU A 25 10.41 3.23 7.19
C LEU A 25 10.43 1.98 6.30
N PHE A 26 11.52 1.76 5.55
CA PHE A 26 11.69 0.56 4.75
C PHE A 26 11.81 -0.71 5.61
N LEU A 27 12.55 -0.65 6.72
CA LEU A 27 12.61 -1.78 7.67
C LEU A 27 11.23 -2.11 8.24
N LYS A 28 10.44 -1.10 8.62
CA LYS A 28 9.05 -1.29 9.04
C LYS A 28 8.21 -1.95 7.94
N LEU A 29 8.30 -1.49 6.69
CA LEU A 29 7.62 -2.12 5.56
C LEU A 29 7.98 -3.60 5.40
N VAL A 30 9.25 -3.96 5.60
CA VAL A 30 9.71 -5.36 5.53
C VAL A 30 9.16 -6.19 6.69
N GLU A 31 9.03 -5.62 7.89
CA GLU A 31 8.36 -6.27 9.03
C GLU A 31 6.91 -6.59 8.66
N GLU A 32 6.12 -5.61 8.21
CA GLU A 32 4.70 -5.83 7.87
C GLU A 32 4.54 -6.84 6.71
N MET A 33 5.47 -6.85 5.76
CA MET A 33 5.50 -7.86 4.70
C MET A 33 5.71 -9.27 5.24
N GLY A 34 6.53 -9.42 6.29
CA GLY A 34 6.71 -10.68 7.01
C GLY A 34 5.44 -11.15 7.71
N GLU A 35 4.71 -10.22 8.35
CA GLU A 35 3.45 -10.51 9.02
C GLU A 35 2.36 -10.93 8.03
N VAL A 36 2.23 -10.23 6.90
CA VAL A 36 1.35 -10.65 5.79
C VAL A 36 1.68 -12.07 5.31
N ALA A 37 2.97 -12.36 5.10
CA ALA A 37 3.41 -13.68 4.66
C ALA A 37 3.06 -14.77 5.69
N GLU A 38 3.22 -14.49 6.98
CA GLU A 38 2.85 -15.39 8.06
C GLU A 38 1.35 -15.67 8.08
N ILE A 39 0.51 -14.64 7.96
CA ILE A 39 -0.96 -14.77 7.95
C ILE A 39 -1.43 -15.57 6.73
N ILE A 40 -0.87 -15.33 5.55
CA ILE A 40 -1.16 -16.11 4.35
C ILE A 40 -0.77 -17.58 4.56
N ASN A 41 0.37 -17.85 5.19
CA ASN A 41 0.83 -19.21 5.47
C ASN A 41 -0.07 -19.94 6.48
N MET A 42 -0.59 -19.22 7.50
CA MET A 42 -1.60 -19.73 8.42
C MET A 42 -2.92 -20.06 7.70
N ARG A 43 -3.39 -19.18 6.81
CA ARG A 43 -4.59 -19.40 5.98
C ARG A 43 -4.47 -20.61 5.05
N ALA A 44 -3.27 -20.89 4.57
CA ALA A 44 -2.99 -22.07 3.76
C ALA A 44 -2.93 -23.38 4.58
N GLY A 45 -3.04 -23.32 5.91
CA GLY A 45 -2.97 -24.48 6.80
C GLY A 45 -1.55 -25.00 7.06
N ASN A 46 -0.52 -24.25 6.64
CA ASN A 46 0.88 -24.66 6.79
C ASN A 46 1.47 -24.32 8.18
N LYS A 47 0.75 -23.52 8.97
CA LYS A 47 1.09 -23.18 10.36
C LYS A 47 -0.16 -23.28 11.20
N LYS A 48 -0.04 -23.83 12.42
CA LYS A 48 -1.16 -23.88 13.36
C LYS A 48 -1.53 -22.47 13.79
N VAL A 49 -2.84 -22.22 13.82
CA VAL A 49 -3.43 -21.03 14.40
C VAL A 49 -3.75 -21.38 15.84
N ASP A 50 -3.13 -20.68 16.78
CA ASP A 50 -3.43 -20.86 18.20
C ASP A 50 -4.59 -19.94 18.59
N GLY A 51 -5.67 -20.51 19.11
CA GLY A 51 -6.84 -19.75 19.55
C GLY A 51 -7.79 -19.33 18.43
N ASP A 52 -8.70 -18.42 18.77
CA ASP A 52 -9.73 -17.88 17.86
C ASP A 52 -9.24 -16.56 17.25
N VAL A 53 -8.27 -16.66 16.34
CA VAL A 53 -7.69 -15.51 15.64
C VAL A 53 -8.47 -15.26 14.35
N ASP A 54 -9.01 -14.05 14.20
CA ASP A 54 -9.64 -13.62 12.95
C ASP A 54 -8.56 -13.26 11.90
N LEU A 55 -8.05 -14.28 11.22
CA LEU A 55 -7.03 -14.12 10.17
C LEU A 55 -7.46 -13.23 9.00
N GLN A 56 -8.77 -12.94 8.82
CA GLN A 56 -9.23 -12.01 7.78
C GLN A 56 -9.03 -10.58 8.24
N LYS A 57 -9.38 -10.30 9.49
CA LYS A 57 -9.15 -8.99 10.09
C LYS A 57 -7.65 -8.69 10.20
N GLU A 58 -6.86 -9.62 10.71
CA GLU A 58 -5.39 -9.46 10.84
C GLU A 58 -4.76 -9.19 9.47
N LEU A 59 -5.11 -9.97 8.43
CA LEU A 59 -4.61 -9.71 7.08
C LEU A 59 -4.97 -8.29 6.60
N GLY A 60 -6.17 -7.82 6.90
CA GLY A 60 -6.60 -6.46 6.56
C GLY A 60 -5.77 -5.38 7.25
N THR A 61 -5.40 -5.58 8.52
CA THR A 61 -4.52 -4.69 9.29
C THR A 61 -3.14 -4.61 8.65
N GLU A 62 -2.50 -5.76 8.41
CA GLU A 62 -1.12 -5.78 7.88
C GLU A 62 -1.03 -5.26 6.44
N LEU A 63 -2.05 -5.50 5.62
CA LEU A 63 -2.16 -4.88 4.30
C LEU A 63 -2.27 -3.35 4.39
N ALA A 64 -3.00 -2.82 5.38
CA ALA A 64 -3.12 -1.39 5.60
C ALA A 64 -1.79 -0.79 6.09
N ASP A 65 -1.04 -1.49 6.95
CA ASP A 65 0.27 -1.05 7.41
C ASP A 65 1.31 -1.04 6.28
N MET A 66 1.28 -2.01 5.37
CA MET A 66 2.10 -1.95 4.14
C MET A 66 1.76 -0.71 3.29
N ILE A 67 0.47 -0.42 3.06
CA ILE A 67 0.05 0.80 2.33
C ILE A 67 0.58 2.04 3.05
N HIS A 68 0.46 2.09 4.39
CA HIS A 68 0.94 3.21 5.20
C HIS A 68 2.44 3.46 4.99
N TYR A 69 3.29 2.43 5.11
CA TYR A 69 4.73 2.62 4.94
C TYR A 69 5.13 2.90 3.49
N ILE A 70 4.46 2.32 2.50
CA ILE A 70 4.71 2.64 1.08
C ILE A 70 4.43 4.13 0.82
N VAL A 71 3.28 4.63 1.27
CA VAL A 71 2.91 6.04 1.06
C VAL A 71 3.78 6.96 1.93
N ALA A 72 4.17 6.56 3.13
CA ALA A 72 5.09 7.33 3.97
C ALA A 72 6.47 7.48 3.30
N ILE A 73 7.01 6.41 2.72
CA ILE A 73 8.28 6.45 1.99
C ILE A 73 8.19 7.38 0.78
N ALA A 74 7.07 7.36 0.04
CA ALA A 74 6.84 8.30 -1.05
C ALA A 74 6.80 9.76 -0.54
N ALA A 75 6.02 10.01 0.52
CA ALA A 75 5.82 11.34 1.08
C ALA A 75 7.12 11.99 1.59
N ILE A 76 7.98 11.25 2.32
CA ILE A 76 9.23 11.84 2.84
C ILE A 76 10.30 12.08 1.78
N ASN A 77 10.13 11.47 0.60
CA ASN A 77 11.04 11.59 -0.54
C ASN A 77 10.51 12.52 -1.63
N ASP A 78 9.46 13.29 -1.35
CA ASP A 78 8.80 14.20 -2.30
C ASP A 78 8.37 13.50 -3.62
N ILE A 79 7.95 12.24 -3.50
CA ILE A 79 7.46 11.44 -4.62
C ILE A 79 5.94 11.60 -4.70
N ASP A 80 5.44 12.15 -5.81
CA ASP A 80 4.01 12.17 -6.13
C ASP A 80 3.56 10.76 -6.56
N LEU A 81 3.11 9.98 -5.59
CA LEU A 81 2.74 8.59 -5.83
C LEU A 81 1.50 8.48 -6.73
N THR A 82 0.56 9.43 -6.61
CA THR A 82 -0.68 9.44 -7.40
C THR A 82 -0.36 9.56 -8.90
N THR A 83 0.49 10.52 -9.27
CA THR A 83 0.91 10.71 -10.66
C THR A 83 1.65 9.47 -11.19
N ILE A 84 2.58 8.90 -10.40
CA ILE A 84 3.33 7.70 -10.80
C ILE A 84 2.40 6.50 -11.01
N MET A 85 1.40 6.30 -10.15
CA MET A 85 0.42 5.22 -10.29
C MET A 85 -0.35 5.34 -11.60
N LEU A 86 -0.87 6.53 -11.92
CA LEU A 86 -1.60 6.80 -13.16
C LEU A 86 -0.72 6.58 -14.40
N GLU A 87 0.51 7.10 -14.38
CA GLU A 87 1.43 6.92 -15.51
C GLU A 87 1.83 5.46 -15.74
N LYS A 88 2.11 4.72 -14.66
CA LYS A 88 2.49 3.31 -14.73
C LYS A 88 1.36 2.47 -15.30
N ASP A 89 0.13 2.70 -14.83
CA ASP A 89 -1.04 1.99 -15.34
C ASP A 89 -1.30 2.31 -16.81
N ARG A 90 -1.24 3.59 -17.21
CA ARG A 90 -1.37 4.00 -18.62
C ARG A 90 -0.36 3.31 -19.52
N LYS A 91 0.91 3.24 -19.09
CA LYS A 91 1.98 2.53 -19.82
C LYS A 91 1.69 1.02 -19.91
N ALA A 92 1.19 0.40 -18.83
CA ALA A 92 0.83 -1.01 -18.82
C ALA A 92 -0.37 -1.30 -19.74
N SER A 93 -1.41 -0.47 -19.72
CA SER A 93 -2.57 -0.59 -20.61
C SER A 93 -2.16 -0.58 -22.08
N LEU A 94 -1.25 0.31 -22.49
CA LEU A 94 -0.73 0.32 -23.86
C LEU A 94 0.10 -0.93 -24.19
N LYS A 95 0.94 -1.37 -23.25
CA LYS A 95 1.83 -2.53 -23.44
C LYS A 95 1.06 -3.85 -23.57
N TYR A 96 0.00 -4.01 -22.79
CA TYR A 96 -0.79 -5.24 -22.70
C TYR A 96 -2.15 -5.15 -23.40
N ASN A 97 -2.39 -4.06 -24.13
CA ASN A 97 -3.61 -3.80 -24.90
C ASN A 97 -4.90 -3.94 -24.05
N HIS A 98 -4.90 -3.33 -22.87
CA HIS A 98 -6.10 -3.25 -22.03
C HIS A 98 -7.10 -2.27 -22.62
N ASP A 99 -8.39 -2.63 -22.60
CA ASP A 99 -9.47 -1.81 -23.16
C ASP A 99 -9.64 -0.47 -22.44
N ILE A 100 -9.38 -0.43 -21.13
CA ILE A 100 -9.47 0.77 -20.29
C ILE A 100 -8.26 0.87 -19.37
N ASN A 101 -7.75 2.09 -19.15
CA ASN A 101 -6.74 2.39 -18.14
C ASN A 101 -7.39 3.03 -16.91
N LEU A 102 -6.66 3.09 -15.81
CA LEU A 102 -7.12 3.62 -14.52
C LEU A 102 -7.65 5.06 -14.62
N GLU A 103 -6.99 5.93 -15.39
CA GLU A 103 -7.41 7.32 -15.53
C GLU A 103 -8.77 7.42 -16.24
N THR A 104 -8.96 6.67 -17.33
CA THR A 104 -10.25 6.60 -18.03
C THR A 104 -11.32 5.98 -17.13
N PHE A 105 -10.99 4.90 -16.42
CA PHE A 105 -11.92 4.23 -15.51
C PHE A 105 -12.43 5.18 -14.42
N ILE A 106 -11.55 5.97 -13.80
CA ILE A 106 -11.95 6.97 -12.80
C ILE A 106 -12.90 8.01 -13.41
N LYS A 107 -12.57 8.57 -14.58
CA LYS A 107 -13.41 9.59 -15.26
C LYS A 107 -14.81 9.10 -15.62
N GLU A 108 -15.00 7.80 -15.80
CA GLU A 108 -16.31 7.21 -16.13
C GLU A 108 -17.14 6.84 -14.89
N ASN A 109 -16.53 6.79 -13.70
CA ASN A 109 -17.16 6.25 -12.48
C ASN A 109 -17.21 7.24 -11.30
N GLU A 110 -16.71 8.47 -11.47
CA GLU A 110 -16.77 9.58 -10.51
C GLU A 110 -17.48 10.80 -11.10
#